data_AF-A0A1B6LGS0-F1
#
_entry.id   AF-A0A1B6LGS0-F1
#
_cell.length_a   1.000
_cell.length_b   1.000
_cell.length_c   1.000
_cell.angle_alpha   90.00
_cell.angle_beta   90.00
_cell.angle_gamma   90.00
#
_symmetry.space_group_name_H-M   'P 1'
#
loop_
_entity.id
_entity.type
_entity.pdbx_description
1 polymer ?
#
loop_
_entity_poly.entity_id
_entity_poly.type
_entity_poly.pdbx_seq_one_letter_code
_entity_poly.pdbx_strand_id
1 'polypeptide(L)'
;EYGPAVQASLGGLQLVDKLHVGLAGEYLELLATEPGTDVISLLYRKVRANCPDFKSHFHSVEQSLVVDFSSVSVILHREAFVTLNKYLQYLLQKVQSRDIDLWPRVKQRLMPLKARLWKTSVDPPIP
;
A
#
# COMPACT_ATOMS: atom_id res chain seq x y z
N GLU A 1 -19.32 -10.09 -18.32
CA GLU A 1 -18.12 -9.84 -17.49
C GLU A 1 -17.97 -10.99 -16.48
N TYR A 2 -16.79 -11.63 -16.43
CA TYR A 2 -16.55 -12.82 -15.58
C TYR A 2 -15.96 -12.48 -14.21
N GLY A 3 -15.71 -11.21 -13.89
CA GLY A 3 -15.33 -10.73 -12.57
C GLY A 3 -14.43 -9.48 -12.63
N PRO A 4 -14.23 -8.78 -11.49
CA PRO A 4 -13.41 -7.56 -11.42
C PRO A 4 -11.90 -7.85 -11.40
N ALA A 5 -11.14 -6.95 -12.01
CA ALA A 5 -9.69 -6.89 -11.88
C ALA A 5 -9.28 -5.48 -11.41
N VAL A 6 -8.39 -5.42 -10.44
CA VAL A 6 -7.87 -4.19 -9.84
C VAL A 6 -6.35 -4.26 -9.85
N GLN A 7 -5.73 -3.27 -10.45
CA GLN A 7 -4.29 -3.08 -10.40
C GLN A 7 -4.00 -1.72 -9.74
N ALA A 8 -3.09 -1.72 -8.79
CA ALA A 8 -2.61 -0.52 -8.13
C ALA A 8 -1.10 -0.63 -7.95
N SER A 9 -0.37 0.43 -8.21
CA SER A 9 1.06 0.49 -7.91
C SER A 9 1.44 1.78 -7.22
N LEU A 10 2.51 1.70 -6.43
CA LEU A 10 3.13 2.81 -5.73
C LEU A 10 4.48 3.08 -6.41
N GLY A 11 4.54 4.10 -7.26
CA GLY A 11 5.71 4.41 -8.07
C GLY A 11 6.96 4.83 -7.29
N GLY A 12 6.81 5.54 -6.17
CA GLY A 12 7.97 6.05 -5.43
C GLY A 12 7.59 6.71 -4.12
N LEU A 13 8.50 6.66 -3.16
CA LEU A 13 8.44 7.33 -1.89
C LEU A 13 9.77 8.06 -1.63
N GLN A 14 9.68 9.32 -1.19
CA GLN A 14 10.82 10.14 -0.82
C GLN A 14 10.50 10.90 0.47
N LEU A 15 11.41 10.82 1.45
CA LEU A 15 11.35 11.57 2.69
C LEU A 15 12.62 12.39 2.83
N VAL A 16 12.47 13.71 2.90
CA VAL A 16 13.59 14.66 2.99
C VAL A 16 13.51 15.42 4.32
N ASP A 17 14.61 15.41 5.06
CA ASP A 17 14.82 16.27 6.23
C ASP A 17 15.39 17.61 5.79
N LYS A 18 14.65 18.68 6.12
CA LYS A 18 15.02 20.07 5.81
C LYS A 18 15.70 20.79 6.98
N LEU A 19 15.70 20.19 8.18
CA LEU A 19 16.26 20.79 9.39
C LEU A 19 17.77 20.59 9.49
N HIS A 20 18.26 19.47 8.97
CA HIS A 20 19.67 19.14 8.91
C HIS A 20 20.13 19.25 7.46
N VAL A 21 21.32 19.82 7.26
CA VAL A 21 21.95 19.94 5.95
C VAL A 21 23.23 19.11 5.93
N GLY A 22 23.53 18.52 4.78
CA GLY A 22 24.80 17.86 4.52
C GLY A 22 25.97 18.84 4.49
N LEU A 23 27.19 18.31 4.36
CA LEU A 23 28.41 19.11 4.34
C LEU A 23 28.48 20.08 3.15
N ALA A 24 27.78 19.79 2.05
CA ALA A 24 27.70 20.66 0.88
C ALA A 24 26.40 21.50 0.84
N GLY A 25 25.60 21.47 1.92
CA GLY A 25 24.39 22.29 2.07
C GLY A 25 23.11 21.67 1.52
N GLU A 26 23.17 20.46 0.95
CA GLU A 26 22.00 19.69 0.51
C GLU A 26 21.11 19.27 1.68
N TYR A 27 19.80 19.15 1.42
CA TYR A 27 18.89 18.52 2.36
C TYR A 27 19.18 17.02 2.46
N LEU A 28 18.93 16.44 3.63
CA LEU A 28 19.19 15.03 3.86
C LEU A 28 18.00 14.19 3.39
N GLU A 29 18.25 13.26 2.48
CA GLU A 29 17.27 12.24 2.10
C GLU A 29 17.30 11.11 3.15
N LEU A 30 16.20 10.94 3.87
CA LEU A 30 16.04 9.89 4.89
C LEU A 30 15.54 8.59 4.28
N LEU A 31 14.62 8.70 3.32
CA LEU A 31 14.06 7.58 2.57
C LEU A 31 14.04 7.99 1.10
N ALA A 32 14.58 7.14 0.23
CA ALA A 32 14.49 7.34 -1.20
C ALA A 32 14.25 5.99 -1.87
N THR A 33 13.44 6.03 -2.91
CA THR A 33 13.15 4.87 -3.75
C THR A 33 13.79 5.09 -5.10
N GLU A 34 14.15 4.00 -5.76
CA GLU A 34 14.81 4.10 -7.05
C GLU A 34 13.83 4.71 -8.07
N PRO A 35 14.24 5.76 -8.80
CA PRO A 35 13.36 6.41 -9.76
C PRO A 35 13.05 5.47 -10.92
N GLY A 36 11.76 5.35 -11.28
CA GLY A 36 11.32 4.59 -12.44
C GLY A 36 10.91 3.14 -12.16
N THR A 37 10.93 2.70 -10.91
CA THR A 37 10.44 1.37 -10.51
C THR A 37 9.32 1.49 -9.47
N ASP A 38 8.21 0.78 -9.69
CA ASP A 38 7.16 0.68 -8.68
C ASP A 38 7.69 0.00 -7.42
N VAL A 39 7.55 0.67 -6.27
CA VAL A 39 7.94 0.21 -4.93
C VAL A 39 7.06 -0.96 -4.49
N ILE A 40 5.76 -0.83 -4.75
CA ILE A 40 4.75 -1.84 -4.44
C ILE A 40 3.82 -1.93 -5.63
N SER A 41 3.65 -3.12 -6.20
CA SER A 41 2.64 -3.40 -7.22
C SER A 41 1.67 -4.44 -6.71
N LEU A 42 0.39 -4.12 -6.77
CA LEU A 42 -0.71 -4.95 -6.32
C LEU A 42 -1.61 -5.26 -7.50
N LEU A 43 -1.81 -6.54 -7.77
CA LEU A 43 -2.74 -7.03 -8.77
C LEU A 43 -3.72 -7.99 -8.10
N TYR A 44 -4.98 -7.58 -8.04
CA TYR A 44 -6.09 -8.38 -7.56
C TYR A 44 -7.00 -8.74 -8.72
N ARG A 45 -7.34 -10.01 -8.86
CA ARG A 45 -8.33 -10.48 -9.83
C ARG A 45 -9.31 -11.45 -9.18
N LYS A 46 -10.57 -11.34 -9.57
CA LYS A 46 -11.61 -12.32 -9.30
C LYS A 46 -12.23 -12.77 -10.61
N VAL A 47 -12.41 -14.08 -10.79
CA VAL A 47 -12.95 -14.72 -11.99
C VAL A 47 -13.95 -15.80 -11.59
N ARG A 48 -15.14 -15.83 -12.20
CA ARG A 48 -16.16 -16.84 -11.97
C ARG A 48 -15.78 -18.19 -12.59
N ALA A 49 -16.19 -19.28 -11.93
CA ALA A 49 -15.92 -20.65 -12.40
C ALA A 49 -16.58 -21.02 -13.74
N ASN A 50 -17.62 -20.28 -14.16
CA ASN A 50 -18.27 -20.46 -15.46
C ASN A 50 -17.58 -19.73 -16.63
N CYS A 51 -16.41 -19.13 -16.40
CA CYS A 51 -15.59 -18.54 -17.45
C CYS A 51 -15.01 -19.65 -18.35
N PRO A 52 -15.11 -19.56 -19.69
CA PRO A 52 -14.58 -20.58 -20.59
C PRO A 52 -13.06 -20.81 -20.39
N ASP A 53 -12.34 -19.76 -20.02
CA ASP A 53 -10.89 -19.80 -19.79
C ASP A 53 -10.51 -20.08 -18.33
N PHE A 54 -11.47 -20.46 -17.48
CA PHE A 54 -11.24 -20.68 -16.05
C PHE A 54 -10.18 -21.76 -15.81
N LYS A 55 -10.29 -22.90 -16.52
CA LYS A 55 -9.40 -24.05 -16.34
C LYS A 55 -8.07 -23.88 -17.08
N SER A 56 -8.08 -23.26 -18.26
CA SER A 56 -6.90 -23.09 -19.11
C SER A 56 -6.04 -21.90 -18.67
N HIS A 57 -6.60 -20.70 -18.65
CA HIS A 57 -5.86 -19.45 -18.40
C HIS A 57 -5.77 -19.12 -16.91
N PHE A 58 -6.85 -19.35 -16.16
CA PHE A 58 -6.90 -19.06 -14.72
C PHE A 58 -6.56 -20.25 -13.84
N HIS A 59 -6.20 -21.41 -14.42
CA HIS A 59 -5.73 -22.60 -13.70
C HIS A 59 -6.70 -23.05 -12.58
N SER A 60 -8.02 -22.88 -12.82
CA SER A 60 -9.09 -23.12 -11.84
C SER A 60 -9.00 -22.27 -10.56
N VAL A 61 -8.33 -21.11 -10.61
CA VAL A 61 -8.20 -20.17 -9.50
C VAL A 61 -9.23 -19.04 -9.64
N GLU A 62 -10.19 -18.99 -8.72
CA GLU A 62 -11.24 -17.96 -8.69
C GLU A 62 -10.69 -16.58 -8.29
N GLN A 63 -9.76 -16.53 -7.34
CA GLN A 63 -9.25 -15.28 -6.77
C GLN A 63 -7.73 -15.34 -6.70
N SER A 64 -7.07 -14.29 -7.19
CA SER A 64 -5.62 -14.18 -7.15
C SER A 64 -5.23 -12.77 -6.74
N LEU A 65 -4.32 -12.71 -5.77
CA LEU A 65 -3.70 -11.50 -5.28
C LEU A 65 -2.19 -11.69 -5.46
N VAL A 66 -1.60 -10.84 -6.29
CA VAL A 66 -0.16 -10.75 -6.49
C VAL A 66 0.29 -9.43 -5.91
N VAL A 67 1.30 -9.48 -5.04
CA VAL A 67 1.92 -8.29 -4.45
C VAL A 67 3.42 -8.40 -4.65
N ASP A 68 3.96 -7.47 -5.43
CA ASP A 68 5.38 -7.36 -5.70
C ASP A 68 5.94 -6.18 -4.92
N PHE A 69 7.03 -6.40 -4.19
CA PHE A 69 7.78 -5.38 -3.49
C PHE A 69 9.12 -5.23 -4.19
N SER A 70 9.48 -4.01 -4.58
CA SER A 70 10.81 -3.72 -5.09
C SER A 70 11.71 -3.14 -4.00
N SER A 71 12.88 -2.65 -4.39
CA SER A 71 13.90 -2.17 -3.47
C SER A 71 13.55 -0.79 -2.90
N VAL A 72 13.83 -0.60 -1.61
CA VAL A 72 13.74 0.70 -0.93
C VAL A 72 15.10 0.99 -0.30
N SER A 73 15.65 2.16 -0.59
CA SER A 73 16.90 2.62 0.01
C SER A 73 16.61 3.56 1.19
N VAL A 74 17.27 3.31 2.31
CA VAL A 74 17.09 4.08 3.53
C VAL A 74 18.46 4.56 3.99
N ILE A 75 18.67 5.87 3.98
CA ILE A 75 19.93 6.49 4.38
C ILE A 75 19.71 7.20 5.71
N LEU A 76 20.30 6.66 6.78
CA LEU A 76 20.11 7.17 8.13
C LEU A 76 21.35 7.96 8.58
N HIS A 77 21.25 9.28 8.54
CA HIS A 77 22.22 10.15 9.21
C HIS A 77 21.95 10.20 10.72
N ARG A 78 22.99 10.14 11.55
CA ARG A 78 22.86 10.05 13.02
C ARG A 78 21.97 11.16 13.61
N GLU A 79 22.21 12.41 13.26
CA GLU A 79 21.49 13.56 13.83
C GLU A 79 20.03 13.63 13.36
N ALA A 80 19.82 13.42 12.06
CA ALA A 80 18.50 13.40 11.46
C ALA A 80 17.65 12.22 11.96
N PHE A 81 18.26 11.04 12.13
CA PHE A 81 17.59 9.86 12.68
C PHE A 81 17.17 10.06 14.14
N VAL A 82 18.03 10.67 14.97
CA VAL A 82 17.67 10.99 16.37
C VAL A 82 16.50 11.97 16.41
N THR A 83 16.49 12.96 15.53
CA THR A 83 15.40 13.94 15.44
C THR A 83 14.11 13.30 14.95
N LEU A 84 14.18 12.44 13.93
CA LEU A 84 13.06 11.65 13.44
C LEU A 84 12.45 10.79 14.56
N ASN A 85 13.30 10.10 15.35
CA ASN A 85 12.83 9.26 16.44
C ASN A 85 12.11 10.08 17.54
N LYS A 86 12.67 11.22 17.94
CA LYS A 86 12.01 12.14 18.90
C LYS A 86 10.65 12.61 18.38
N TYR A 87 10.59 12.96 17.09
CA TYR A 87 9.35 13.38 16.46
C TYR A 87 8.31 12.25 16.41
N LEU A 88 8.74 11.02 16.09
CA LEU A 88 7.87 9.86 16.05
C LEU A 88 7.28 9.54 17.43
N GLN A 89 8.09 9.63 18.49
CA GLN A 89 7.62 9.48 19.87
C GLN A 89 6.59 10.56 20.25
N TYR A 90 6.86 11.82 19.89
CA TYR A 90 5.91 12.91 20.08
C TYR A 90 4.59 12.65 19.35
N LEU A 91 4.64 12.17 18.10
CA LEU A 91 3.45 11.82 17.34
C LEU A 91 2.67 10.69 17.98
N LEU A 92 3.33 9.60 18.38
CA LEU A 92 2.68 8.47 19.04
C LEU A 92 1.97 8.92 20.32
N GLN A 93 2.65 9.71 21.15
CA GLN A 93 2.06 10.27 22.38
C GLN A 93 0.88 11.20 22.07
N LYS A 94 0.96 12.00 21.00
CA LYS A 94 -0.11 12.92 20.59
C LYS A 94 -1.32 12.18 20.00
N VAL A 95 -1.09 11.07 19.30
CA VAL A 95 -2.15 10.18 18.78
C VAL A 95 -2.87 9.50 19.94
N GLN A 96 -2.10 8.95 20.89
CA GLN A 96 -2.64 8.28 22.08
C GLN A 96 -3.40 9.24 23.00
N SER A 97 -2.87 10.45 23.24
CA SER A 97 -3.52 11.43 24.11
C SER A 97 -4.75 12.11 23.49
N ARG A 98 -4.87 12.11 22.16
CA ARG A 98 -6.03 12.71 21.46
C ARG A 98 -7.14 11.72 21.15
N ASP A 99 -7.04 10.47 21.60
CA ASP A 99 -7.97 9.38 21.25
C ASP A 99 -8.35 9.49 19.76
N ILE A 100 -7.32 9.64 18.91
CA ILE A 100 -7.54 9.86 17.48
C ILE A 100 -8.04 8.54 16.93
N ASP A 101 -9.35 8.35 17.02
CA ASP A 101 -10.06 7.20 16.51
C ASP A 101 -10.16 7.36 14.98
N LEU A 102 -9.00 7.24 14.33
CA LEU A 102 -8.84 7.23 12.87
C LEU A 102 -9.53 6.00 12.29
N TRP A 103 -9.51 4.89 13.01
CA TRP A 103 -10.06 3.61 12.57
C TRP A 103 -11.57 3.66 12.29
N PRO A 104 -12.44 4.21 13.16
CA PRO A 104 -13.86 4.37 12.83
C PRO A 104 -14.09 5.32 11.66
N ARG A 105 -13.34 6.43 11.54
CA ARG A 105 -13.45 7.35 10.38
C ARG A 105 -13.05 6.69 9.06
N VAL A 106 -11.96 5.91 9.07
CA VAL A 106 -11.48 5.16 7.91
C VAL A 106 -12.45 4.04 7.55
N LYS A 107 -12.96 3.29 8.53
CA LYS A 107 -14.00 2.28 8.33
C LYS A 107 -15.26 2.88 7.70
N GLN A 108 -15.72 4.03 8.17
CA GLN A 108 -16.94 4.68 7.67
C GLN A 108 -16.83 5.09 6.19
N ARG A 109 -15.63 5.47 5.73
CA ARG A 109 -15.37 5.73 4.30
C ARG A 109 -15.14 4.46 3.47
N LEU A 110 -14.48 3.44 4.03
CA LEU A 110 -14.15 2.21 3.30
C LEU A 110 -15.30 1.20 3.20
N MET A 111 -16.22 1.17 4.18
CA MET A 111 -17.38 0.26 4.18
C MET A 111 -18.25 0.34 2.91
N PRO A 112 -18.69 1.53 2.43
CA PRO A 112 -19.51 1.60 1.22
C PRO A 112 -18.75 1.18 -0.04
N LEU A 113 -17.44 1.44 -0.10
CA LEU A 113 -16.58 0.97 -1.19
C LEU A 113 -16.45 -0.55 -1.18
N LYS A 114 -16.23 -1.16 -0.01
CA LYS A 114 -16.24 -2.61 0.15
C LYS A 114 -17.59 -3.21 -0.28
N ALA A 115 -18.72 -2.71 0.22
CA ALA A 115 -20.03 -3.26 -0.14
C ALA A 115 -20.32 -3.21 -1.65
N ARG A 116 -19.76 -2.21 -2.36
CA ARG A 116 -19.90 -2.06 -3.81
C ARG A 116 -18.95 -2.95 -4.62
N LEU A 117 -17.71 -3.15 -4.13
CA LEU A 117 -16.71 -4.07 -4.71
C LEU A 117 -17.06 -5.54 -4.48
N TRP A 118 -17.56 -5.87 -3.29
CA TRP A 118 -17.84 -7.24 -2.83
C TRP A 118 -19.30 -7.65 -3.02
N LYS A 119 -20.05 -7.02 -3.94
CA LYS A 119 -21.42 -7.43 -4.25
C LYS A 119 -21.36 -8.81 -4.92
N THR A 120 -21.37 -9.86 -4.10
CA THR A 120 -21.41 -11.27 -4.49
C THR A 120 -22.75 -11.52 -5.19
N SER A 121 -22.72 -11.44 -6.52
CA SER A 121 -23.59 -12.31 -7.32
C SER A 121 -23.26 -13.74 -6.89
N VAL A 122 -24.28 -14.58 -6.67
CA VAL A 122 -24.12 -16.00 -6.34
C VAL A 122 -23.10 -16.60 -7.31
N ASP A 123 -21.91 -16.94 -6.80
CA ASP A 123 -20.83 -17.48 -7.62
C ASP A 123 -21.18 -18.95 -7.94
N PRO A 124 -21.00 -19.39 -9.20
CA PRO A 124 -21.30 -20.77 -9.58
C PRO A 124 -20.34 -21.75 -8.87
N PRO A 125 -20.78 -22.99 -8.58
CA PRO A 125 -19.93 -23.99 -7.96
C PRO A 125 -18.71 -24.29 -8.83
N ILE A 126 -17.58 -24.54 -8.17
CA ILE A 126 -16.33 -24.93 -8.83
C ILE A 126 -16.52 -26.35 -9.39
N PRO A 127 -16.32 -26.58 -10.70
CA PRO A 127 -16.43 -27.91 -11.31
C PRO A 127 -15.24 -28.83 -11.00
#